data_AF-A0A183B7B9-F1
#
_entry.id   AF-A0A183B7B9-F1
#
_cell.length_a   1.000
_cell.length_b   1.000
_cell.length_c   1.000
_cell.angle_alpha   90.00
_cell.angle_beta   90.00
_cell.angle_gamma   90.00
#
_symmetry.space_group_name_H-M   'P 1'
#
loop_
_entity.id
_entity.type
_entity.pdbx_description
1 polymer ?
#
loop_
_entity_poly.entity_id
_entity_poly.type
_entity_poly.pdbx_seq_one_letter_code
_entity_poly.pdbx_strand_id
1 'polypeptide(L)'
;LEEETALLSKHVDNLVHAEIRTKTQLQSCSEQLTLEEQLLKRFHRELATALSEISLPCGTSSDLVSSGTEHITETSVQSFLTQLEQFKREQKYPDIVNRAQELLENAISKKVLKLVTI
;
A
#
# COMPACT_ATOMS: atom_id res chain seq x y z
N LEU A 1 26.34 -50.30 13.38
CA LEU A 1 25.08 -50.59 12.64
C LEU A 1 23.81 -50.18 13.39
N GLU A 2 23.48 -50.74 14.56
CA GLU A 2 22.22 -50.37 15.26
C GLU A 2 22.18 -48.90 15.72
N GLU A 3 23.28 -48.40 16.30
CA GLU A 3 23.40 -47.00 16.73
C GLU A 3 23.33 -46.02 15.54
N GLU A 4 23.99 -46.34 14.43
CA GLU A 4 23.96 -45.52 13.20
C GLU A 4 22.56 -45.49 12.58
N THR A 5 21.83 -46.60 12.64
CA THR A 5 20.44 -46.70 12.15
C THR A 5 19.50 -45.89 13.03
N ALA A 6 19.68 -45.91 14.36
CA ALA A 6 18.92 -45.09 15.29
C ALA A 6 19.18 -43.58 15.10
N LEU A 7 20.44 -43.19 14.89
CA LEU A 7 20.81 -41.81 14.58
C LEU A 7 20.21 -41.35 13.24
N LEU A 8 20.24 -42.20 12.22
CA LEU A 8 19.63 -41.92 10.93
C LEU A 8 18.11 -41.75 11.04
N SER A 9 17.42 -42.64 11.77
CA SER A 9 15.98 -42.53 12.01
C SER A 9 15.63 -41.21 12.69
N LYS A 10 16.36 -40.85 13.75
CA LYS A 10 16.18 -39.57 14.45
C LYS A 10 16.44 -38.37 13.53
N HIS A 11 17.43 -38.47 12.64
CA HIS A 11 17.71 -37.41 11.67
C HIS A 11 16.56 -37.26 10.66
N VAL A 12 16.03 -38.36 10.14
CA VAL A 12 14.85 -38.36 9.26
C VAL A 12 13.65 -37.73 9.96
N ASP A 13 13.36 -38.12 11.20
CA ASP A 13 12.25 -37.55 11.98
C ASP A 13 12.44 -36.03 12.17
N ASN A 14 13.66 -35.58 12.46
CA ASN A 14 13.97 -34.16 12.59
C ASN A 14 13.76 -33.39 11.28
N LEU A 15 14.12 -33.98 10.14
CA LEU A 15 13.88 -33.40 8.82
C LEU A 15 12.39 -33.31 8.51
N VAL A 16 11.62 -34.37 8.75
CA VAL A 16 10.16 -34.37 8.57
C VAL A 16 9.51 -33.29 9.45
N HIS A 17 9.92 -33.17 10.72
CA HIS A 17 9.43 -32.10 11.59
C HIS A 17 9.82 -30.70 11.09
N ALA A 18 11.04 -30.54 10.57
CA ALA A 18 11.49 -29.27 10.00
C ALA A 18 10.70 -28.90 8.74
N GLU A 19 10.41 -29.87 7.88
CA GLU A 19 9.58 -29.70 6.69
C GLU A 19 8.17 -29.26 7.07
N ILE A 20 7.52 -29.96 8.00
CA ILE A 20 6.17 -29.62 8.48
C ILE A 20 6.14 -28.20 9.05
N ARG A 21 7.13 -27.82 9.87
CA ARG A 21 7.24 -26.46 10.43
C ARG A 21 7.37 -25.42 9.32
N THR A 22 8.26 -25.66 8.36
CA THR A 22 8.53 -24.71 7.26
C THR A 22 7.28 -24.55 6.38
N LYS A 23 6.59 -25.65 6.07
CA LYS A 23 5.35 -25.63 5.30
C LYS A 23 4.25 -24.83 6.00
N THR A 24 4.11 -25.02 7.31
CA THR A 24 3.13 -24.28 8.13
C THR A 24 3.46 -22.78 8.16
N GLN A 25 4.74 -22.43 8.30
CA GLN A 25 5.19 -21.04 8.29
C GLN A 25 4.96 -20.38 6.92
N LEU A 26 5.24 -21.08 5.83
CA LEU A 26 4.98 -20.59 4.46
C LEU A 26 3.49 -20.33 4.24
N GLN A 27 2.62 -21.25 4.68
CA GLN A 27 1.18 -21.07 4.58
C GLN A 27 0.72 -19.84 5.35
N SER A 28 1.13 -19.70 6.62
CA SER A 28 0.78 -18.54 7.45
C SER A 28 1.28 -17.23 6.84
N CYS A 29 2.51 -17.21 6.30
CA CYS A 29 3.06 -16.05 5.62
C CYS A 29 2.26 -15.68 4.37
N SER A 30 1.84 -16.66 3.56
CA SER A 30 1.02 -16.45 2.38
C SER A 30 -0.37 -15.89 2.73
N GLU A 31 -0.99 -16.38 3.79
CA GLU A 31 -2.28 -15.89 4.29
C GLU A 31 -2.16 -14.44 4.78
N GLN A 32 -1.09 -14.13 5.51
CA GLN A 32 -0.81 -12.76 5.97
C GLN A 32 -0.57 -11.81 4.80
N LEU A 33 0.24 -12.20 3.81
CA LEU A 33 0.48 -11.39 2.62
C LEU A 33 -0.82 -11.08 1.88
N THR A 34 -1.69 -12.08 1.73
CA THR A 34 -3.00 -11.91 1.07
C THR A 34 -3.87 -10.90 1.83
N LEU A 35 -3.84 -10.94 3.17
CA LEU A 35 -4.57 -9.98 4.00
C LEU A 35 -4.03 -8.56 3.83
N GLU A 36 -2.71 -8.37 3.88
CA GLU A 36 -2.07 -7.06 3.69
C GLU A 36 -2.36 -6.47 2.30
N GLU A 37 -2.33 -7.29 1.24
CA GLU A 37 -2.71 -6.85 -0.11
C GLU A 37 -4.17 -6.39 -0.20
N GLN A 38 -5.08 -7.05 0.51
CA GLN A 38 -6.49 -6.65 0.58
C GLN A 38 -6.66 -5.35 1.36
N LEU A 39 -5.94 -5.18 2.47
CA LEU A 39 -5.92 -3.94 3.24
C LEU A 39 -5.37 -2.78 2.40
N LEU A 40 -4.29 -2.99 1.66
CA LEU A 40 -3.71 -1.98 0.78
C LEU A 40 -4.69 -1.56 -0.33
N LYS A 41 -5.32 -2.51 -1.01
CA LYS A 41 -6.35 -2.22 -2.03
C LYS A 41 -7.51 -1.42 -1.45
N ARG A 42 -7.96 -1.80 -0.25
CA ARG A 42 -9.01 -1.06 0.46
C ARG A 42 -8.54 0.36 0.80
N PHE A 43 -7.31 0.53 1.26
CA PHE A 43 -6.77 1.84 1.60
C PHE A 43 -6.67 2.74 0.37
N HIS A 44 -6.21 2.20 -0.77
CA HIS A 44 -6.17 2.93 -2.03
C HIS A 44 -7.55 3.41 -2.48
N ARG A 45 -8.58 2.56 -2.32
CA ARG A 45 -9.98 2.96 -2.58
C ARG A 45 -10.45 4.07 -1.66
N GLU A 46 -10.17 3.96 -0.36
CA GLU A 46 -10.55 4.98 0.63
C GLU A 46 -9.85 6.32 0.30
N LEU A 47 -8.57 6.31 -0.10
CA LEU A 47 -7.83 7.49 -0.55
C LEU A 47 -8.37 8.09 -1.85
N ALA A 48 -8.62 7.26 -2.87
CA ALA A 48 -9.19 7.70 -4.14
C ALA A 48 -10.57 8.35 -3.93
N THR A 49 -11.36 7.82 -3.00
CA THR A 49 -12.66 8.41 -2.62
C THR A 49 -12.48 9.72 -1.87
N ALA A 50 -11.55 9.79 -0.91
CA ALA A 50 -11.32 11.00 -0.11
C ALA A 50 -10.82 12.18 -0.95
N LEU A 51 -10.03 11.91 -1.99
CA LEU A 51 -9.38 12.90 -2.84
C LEU A 51 -10.01 13.03 -4.23
N SER A 52 -11.18 12.44 -4.48
CA SER A 52 -11.81 12.43 -5.82
C SER A 52 -12.12 13.83 -6.36
N GLU A 53 -12.33 14.80 -5.46
CA GLU A 53 -12.59 16.21 -5.79
C GLU A 53 -11.33 16.98 -6.20
N ILE A 54 -10.13 16.42 -6.00
CA ILE A 54 -8.87 17.07 -6.36
C ILE A 54 -8.49 16.69 -7.79
N SER A 55 -8.21 17.73 -8.57
CA SER A 55 -7.61 17.63 -9.90
C SER A 55 -6.19 18.19 -9.85
N LEU A 56 -5.19 17.39 -10.21
CA LEU A 56 -3.81 17.87 -10.30
C LEU A 56 -3.53 18.37 -11.72
N PRO A 57 -2.89 19.54 -11.89
CA PRO A 57 -2.39 19.98 -13.19
C PRO A 57 -1.34 18.98 -13.69
N CYS A 58 -1.59 18.36 -14.85
CA CYS A 58 -0.65 17.49 -15.52
C CYS A 58 0.27 18.36 -16.40
N GLY A 59 1.56 18.37 -16.10
CA GLY A 59 2.55 19.15 -16.83
C GLY A 59 3.96 18.69 -16.50
N THR A 60 4.50 17.79 -17.31
CA THR A 60 5.95 17.64 -17.39
C THR A 60 6.52 18.92 -18.00
N SER A 61 7.52 19.48 -17.33
CA SER A 61 8.36 20.57 -17.83
C SER A 61 8.57 20.51 -19.35
N SER A 62 8.30 21.64 -20.01
CA SER A 62 8.41 21.92 -21.46
C SER A 62 7.17 21.59 -22.29
N ASP A 63 6.68 22.62 -22.96
CA ASP A 63 5.62 22.66 -23.98
C ASP A 63 4.18 22.90 -23.48
N LEU A 64 3.86 24.20 -23.51
CA LEU A 64 2.57 24.84 -23.31
C LEU A 64 1.49 24.37 -24.29
N VAL A 65 0.97 23.13 -24.21
CA VAL A 65 -0.30 22.81 -24.92
C VAL A 65 -1.19 21.76 -24.24
N SER A 66 -0.69 20.91 -23.34
CA SER A 66 -1.57 19.92 -22.68
C SER A 66 -1.98 20.40 -21.29
N SER A 67 -3.07 21.17 -21.18
CA SER A 67 -3.70 21.45 -19.88
C SER A 67 -4.52 20.22 -19.43
N GLY A 68 -3.86 19.08 -19.28
CA GLY A 68 -4.47 17.89 -18.71
C GLY A 68 -4.66 18.12 -17.22
N THR A 69 -5.81 17.72 -16.68
CA THR A 69 -5.98 17.55 -15.23
C THR A 69 -6.08 16.06 -14.96
N GLU A 70 -5.35 15.57 -13.96
CA GLU A 70 -5.41 14.19 -13.53
C GLU A 70 -6.20 14.09 -12.22
N HIS A 71 -7.11 13.11 -12.17
CA HIS A 71 -7.82 12.73 -10.96
C HIS A 71 -7.22 11.45 -10.38
N ILE A 72 -7.28 11.33 -9.06
CA ILE A 72 -6.85 10.11 -8.37
C ILE A 72 -7.72 8.91 -8.79
N THR A 73 -7.08 7.76 -9.00
CA THR A 73 -7.73 6.45 -9.20
C THR A 73 -7.13 5.44 -8.22
N GLU A 74 -7.78 4.30 -7.99
CA GLU A 74 -7.26 3.23 -7.11
C GLU A 74 -5.85 2.75 -7.54
N THR A 75 -5.52 2.89 -8.83
CA THR A 75 -4.23 2.49 -9.42
C THR A 75 -3.21 3.63 -9.51
N SER A 76 -3.64 4.90 -9.43
CA SER A 76 -2.75 6.08 -9.51
C SER A 76 -2.52 6.78 -8.17
N VAL A 77 -3.00 6.21 -7.05
CA VAL A 77 -2.84 6.79 -5.70
C VAL A 77 -1.40 7.21 -5.41
N GLN A 78 -0.43 6.33 -5.69
CA GLN A 78 0.96 6.60 -5.36
C GLN A 78 1.56 7.74 -6.20
N SER A 79 1.32 7.75 -7.52
CA SER A 79 1.81 8.83 -8.39
C SER A 79 1.14 10.16 -8.04
N PHE A 80 -0.16 10.14 -7.79
CA PHE A 80 -0.95 11.31 -7.38
C PHE A 80 -0.42 11.92 -6.08
N LEU A 81 -0.22 11.11 -5.03
CA LEU A 81 0.31 11.58 -3.76
C LEU A 81 1.77 12.09 -3.88
N THR A 82 2.58 11.42 -4.69
CA THR A 82 3.96 11.87 -4.98
C THR A 82 3.96 13.26 -5.62
N GLN A 83 3.06 13.50 -6.57
CA GLN A 83 2.92 14.80 -7.22
C GLN A 83 2.38 15.88 -6.27
N LEU A 84 1.40 15.54 -5.42
CA LEU A 84 0.89 16.45 -4.39
C LEU A 84 1.99 16.84 -3.38
N GLU A 85 2.83 15.88 -2.98
CA GLU A 85 4.00 16.14 -2.13
C GLU A 85 5.03 17.01 -2.84
N GLN A 86 5.25 16.81 -4.15
CA GLN A 86 6.10 17.68 -4.94
C GLN A 86 5.56 19.11 -4.99
N PHE A 87 4.27 19.32 -5.22
CA PHE A 87 3.63 20.64 -5.17
C PHE A 87 3.82 21.31 -3.82
N LYS A 88 3.66 20.58 -2.72
CA LYS A 88 3.92 21.07 -1.37
C LYS A 88 5.37 21.52 -1.18
N ARG A 89 6.35 20.71 -1.62
CA ARG A 89 7.78 21.03 -1.50
C ARG A 89 8.19 22.24 -2.35
N GLU A 90 7.65 22.33 -3.56
CA GLU A 90 7.92 23.42 -4.50
C GLU A 90 7.06 24.67 -4.26
N GLN A 91 6.16 24.64 -3.27
CA GLN A 91 5.16 25.69 -2.99
C GLN A 91 4.30 26.06 -4.22
N LYS A 92 4.07 25.09 -5.10
CA LYS A 92 3.21 25.23 -6.28
C LYS A 92 1.78 24.86 -5.92
N TYR A 93 0.82 25.60 -6.46
CA TYR A 93 -0.61 25.35 -6.28
C TYR A 93 -1.02 25.17 -4.80
N PRO A 94 -0.72 26.15 -3.92
CA PRO A 94 -0.98 26.03 -2.49
C PRO A 94 -2.46 25.76 -2.17
N ASP A 95 -3.38 26.29 -2.98
CA ASP A 95 -4.82 26.05 -2.82
C ASP A 95 -5.17 24.57 -3.01
N ILE A 96 -4.54 23.88 -3.97
CA ILE A 96 -4.76 22.45 -4.23
C ILE A 96 -4.20 21.62 -3.06
N VAL A 97 -3.01 21.97 -2.58
CA VAL A 97 -2.38 21.27 -1.44
C VAL A 97 -3.20 21.45 -0.16
N ASN A 98 -3.62 22.67 0.14
CA ASN A 98 -4.46 22.97 1.30
C ASN A 98 -5.81 22.25 1.21
N ARG A 99 -6.45 22.28 0.04
CA ARG A 99 -7.72 21.60 -0.17
C ARG A 99 -7.60 20.08 -0.02
N ALA A 100 -6.52 19.49 -0.53
CA ALA A 100 -6.26 18.06 -0.36
C ALA A 100 -6.06 17.71 1.13
N GLN A 101 -5.34 18.55 1.88
CA GLN A 101 -5.18 18.38 3.33
C GLN A 101 -6.54 18.45 4.06
N GLU A 102 -7.36 19.45 3.78
CA GLU A 102 -8.70 19.58 4.36
C GLU A 102 -9.59 18.36 4.06
N LEU A 103 -9.53 17.84 2.84
CA LEU A 103 -10.30 16.66 2.44
C LEU A 103 -9.84 15.41 3.19
N LEU A 104 -8.52 15.23 3.38
CA LEU A 104 -7.97 14.12 4.17
C LEU A 104 -8.40 14.22 5.64
N GLU A 105 -8.26 15.38 6.26
CA GLU A 105 -8.68 15.62 7.65
C GLU A 105 -10.19 15.36 7.84
N ASN A 106 -11.01 15.82 6.89
CA ASN A 106 -12.43 15.55 6.86
C ASN A 106 -12.75 14.07 6.67
N ALA A 107 -12.02 13.38 5.77
CA ALA A 107 -12.21 11.96 5.51
C ALA A 107 -11.84 11.09 6.71
N ILE A 108 -10.80 11.45 7.46
CA ILE A 108 -10.45 10.80 8.73
C ILE A 108 -11.56 11.05 9.76
N SER A 109 -11.96 12.31 9.94
CA SER A 109 -12.99 12.69 10.92
C SER A 109 -14.34 12.02 10.65
N LYS A 110 -14.71 11.86 9.37
CA LYS A 110 -15.94 11.17 8.93
C LYS A 110 -15.80 9.65 8.83
N LYS A 111 -14.63 9.09 9.17
CA LYS A 111 -14.34 7.64 9.05
C LYS A 111 -14.55 7.10 7.62
N VAL A 112 -14.21 7.92 6.62
CA VAL A 112 -14.05 7.49 5.22
C VAL A 112 -12.70 6.79 5.08
N LEU A 113 -11.63 7.39 5.63
CA LEU A 113 -10.31 6.75 5.80
C LEU A 113 -10.31 5.95 7.11
N LYS A 114 -10.76 4.70 7.02
CA LYS A 114 -10.98 3.81 8.17
C LYS A 114 -9.71 3.09 8.59
N LEU A 115 -8.74 2.98 7.70
CA LEU A 115 -7.47 2.31 7.99
C LEU A 115 -6.43 3.23 8.67
N VAL A 116 -6.75 4.52 8.82
CA VAL A 116 -5.88 5.51 9.47
C VAL A 116 -6.27 5.74 10.94
N THR A 117 -7.37 5.15 11.42
CA THR A 117 -7.75 5.27 12.83
C THR A 117 -6.78 4.47 13.72
N ILE A 118 -5.98 5.21 14.49
CA ILE A 118 -5.16 4.74 15.61
C ILE A 118 -6.06 4.33 16.77
#